data_AF-A0A3S4EQP9-F1
#
_entry.id   AF-A0A3S4EQP9-F1
#
_cell.length_a   1.000
_cell.length_b   1.000
_cell.length_c   1.000
_cell.angle_alpha   90.00
_cell.angle_beta   90.00
_cell.angle_gamma   90.00
#
_symmetry.space_group_name_H-M   'P 1'
#
loop_
_entity.id
_entity.type
_entity.pdbx_description
1 polymer ?
#
loop_
_entity_poly.entity_id
_entity_poly.type
_entity_poly.pdbx_seq_one_letter_code
_entity_poly.pdbx_strand_id
1 'polypeptide(L)'
;MPRMTPIASLVLLTLFTWQTQAVATETFDTHFMMGGMKDQKITNFHIDENKPIPGQYDLDIYVNDQWRGKYDIIVADDLGSTCISTELLKNIGVISDGLKLQGATDCIALKDVVRSGGYTFNIGVFRLDLSVPQAYVNEVEAGYVLPENWDRGINAFYTSYYASQYYSDYKNSGNSKSTYVRFNSGFNLLGWQAHADTTFNKNRWQQR
;
A
#
# COMPACT_ATOMS: atom_id res chain seq x y z
N MET A 1 37.99 -56.91 8.59
CA MET A 1 37.07 -56.27 7.65
C MET A 1 36.00 -57.28 7.27
N PRO A 2 34.72 -57.09 7.65
CA PRO A 2 33.68 -58.06 7.33
C PRO A 2 33.39 -58.00 5.82
N ARG A 3 33.44 -59.14 5.13
CA ARG A 3 33.06 -59.27 3.72
C ARG A 3 31.54 -59.42 3.64
N MET A 4 30.85 -58.37 3.21
CA MET A 4 29.42 -58.44 2.90
C MET A 4 29.19 -59.33 1.68
N THR A 5 28.23 -60.25 1.78
CA THR A 5 27.87 -61.17 0.70
C THR A 5 27.00 -60.46 -0.36
N PRO A 6 27.04 -60.89 -1.63
CA PRO A 6 26.32 -60.22 -2.73
C PRO A 6 24.79 -60.21 -2.52
N ILE A 7 24.26 -61.20 -1.79
CA ILE A 7 22.83 -61.28 -1.43
C ILE A 7 22.46 -60.19 -0.42
N ALA A 8 23.32 -59.91 0.57
CA ALA A 8 23.09 -58.84 1.55
C ALA A 8 23.10 -57.44 0.89
N SER A 9 23.88 -57.27 -0.18
CA SER A 9 23.90 -56.01 -0.95
C SER A 9 22.62 -55.82 -1.77
N LEU A 10 22.05 -56.91 -2.29
CA LEU A 10 20.82 -56.88 -3.09
C LEU A 10 19.58 -56.58 -2.23
N VAL A 11 19.54 -57.07 -0.99
CA VAL A 11 18.49 -56.76 -0.01
C VAL A 11 18.59 -55.30 0.48
N LEU A 12 19.79 -54.74 0.63
CA LEU A 12 19.94 -53.33 0.98
C LEU A 12 19.49 -52.39 -0.15
N LEU A 13 19.74 -52.76 -1.41
CA LEU A 13 19.33 -51.98 -2.58
C LEU A 13 17.80 -51.97 -2.78
N THR A 14 17.10 -53.07 -2.49
CA THR A 14 15.63 -53.09 -2.59
C THR A 14 14.96 -52.23 -1.50
N LEU A 15 15.51 -52.19 -0.29
CA LEU A 15 15.01 -51.34 0.80
C LEU A 15 15.14 -49.83 0.55
N PHE A 16 16.08 -49.40 -0.30
CA PHE A 16 16.25 -47.98 -0.65
C PHE A 16 15.33 -47.50 -1.79
N THR A 17 14.75 -48.41 -2.59
CA THR A 17 13.91 -48.03 -3.75
C THR A 17 12.46 -47.73 -3.40
N TRP A 18 12.05 -47.89 -2.14
CA TRP A 18 10.67 -47.72 -1.68
C TRP A 18 10.51 -46.47 -0.79
N GLN A 19 11.23 -45.39 -1.10
CA GLN A 19 10.86 -44.09 -0.57
C GLN A 19 9.79 -43.46 -1.46
N THR A 20 8.56 -43.98 -1.38
CA THR A 20 7.39 -43.24 -1.84
C THR A 20 7.25 -42.01 -0.96
N GLN A 21 7.58 -40.84 -1.50
CA GLN A 21 7.25 -39.56 -0.88
C GLN A 21 5.73 -39.45 -0.88
N ALA A 22 5.10 -39.81 0.24
CA ALA A 22 3.70 -39.50 0.47
C ALA A 22 3.61 -37.99 0.69
N VAL A 23 3.30 -37.24 -0.38
CA VAL A 23 2.96 -35.83 -0.27
C VAL A 23 1.56 -35.77 0.30
N ALA A 24 1.46 -35.59 1.62
CA ALA A 24 0.18 -35.26 2.24
C ALA A 24 -0.28 -33.91 1.67
N THR A 25 -1.50 -33.86 1.17
CA THR A 25 -2.12 -32.59 0.78
C THR A 25 -2.54 -31.89 2.08
N GLU A 26 -2.00 -30.70 2.33
CA GLU A 26 -2.41 -29.87 3.47
C GLU A 26 -3.90 -29.53 3.33
N THR A 27 -4.71 -29.86 4.34
CA THR A 27 -6.15 -29.60 4.35
C THR A 27 -6.54 -28.74 5.55
N PHE A 28 -7.45 -27.79 5.33
CA PHE A 28 -8.01 -26.97 6.40
C PHE A 28 -9.36 -27.50 6.89
N ASP A 29 -9.59 -27.44 8.21
CA ASP A 29 -10.88 -27.71 8.81
C ASP A 29 -11.79 -26.47 8.74
N THR A 30 -12.96 -26.63 8.15
CA THR A 30 -13.91 -25.54 7.89
C THR A 30 -15.00 -25.39 8.92
N HIS A 31 -15.09 -26.30 9.89
CA HIS A 31 -16.15 -26.29 10.88
C HIS A 31 -16.17 -24.99 11.71
N PHE A 32 -15.01 -24.33 11.83
CA PHE A 32 -14.85 -23.07 12.55
C PHE A 32 -15.02 -21.82 11.67
N MET A 33 -15.23 -21.97 10.36
CA MET A 33 -15.40 -20.82 9.47
C MET A 33 -16.85 -20.33 9.44
N MET A 34 -17.02 -19.05 9.75
CA MET A 34 -18.30 -18.35 9.72
C MET A 34 -18.56 -17.79 8.32
N GLY A 35 -19.83 -17.65 7.91
CA GLY A 35 -20.17 -17.00 6.64
C GLY A 35 -20.43 -17.93 5.44
N GLY A 36 -20.85 -19.18 5.67
CA GLY A 36 -21.31 -20.08 4.60
C GLY A 36 -20.28 -21.08 4.09
N MET A 37 -19.07 -21.09 4.65
CA MET A 37 -18.02 -22.07 4.34
C MET A 37 -18.02 -23.28 5.30
N LYS A 38 -18.89 -23.28 6.31
CA LYS A 38 -19.05 -24.40 7.25
C LYS A 38 -19.40 -25.67 6.49
N ASP A 39 -18.66 -26.75 6.75
CA ASP A 39 -18.81 -28.08 6.16
C ASP A 39 -18.48 -28.17 4.64
N GLN A 40 -17.92 -27.11 4.05
CA GLN A 40 -17.38 -27.19 2.69
C GLN A 40 -16.07 -27.98 2.70
N LYS A 41 -15.94 -28.96 1.80
CA LYS A 41 -14.65 -29.63 1.55
C LYS A 41 -13.75 -28.67 0.78
N ILE A 42 -12.87 -27.98 1.48
CA ILE A 42 -11.85 -27.14 0.85
C ILE A 42 -10.57 -27.92 0.64
N THR A 43 -10.65 -28.86 -0.29
CA THR A 43 -9.45 -29.48 -0.85
C THR A 43 -8.72 -28.53 -1.82
N ASN A 44 -9.37 -27.44 -2.26
CA ASN A 44 -8.84 -26.54 -3.29
C ASN A 44 -8.57 -25.09 -2.81
N PHE A 45 -8.90 -24.70 -1.57
CA PHE A 45 -8.44 -23.41 -1.05
C PHE A 45 -7.05 -23.62 -0.47
N HIS A 46 -6.06 -23.50 -1.34
CA HIS A 46 -4.68 -23.39 -0.93
C HIS A 46 -4.39 -21.91 -0.71
N ILE A 47 -4.28 -21.49 0.55
CA ILE A 47 -3.83 -20.15 0.90
C ILE A 47 -2.31 -20.13 0.69
N ASP A 48 -1.90 -20.01 -0.58
CA ASP A 48 -0.53 -19.73 -0.95
C ASP A 48 -0.38 -18.21 -0.96
N GLU A 49 0.56 -17.71 -0.17
CA GLU A 49 0.84 -16.28 -0.04
C GLU A 49 1.13 -15.63 -1.40
N ASN A 50 1.63 -16.41 -2.36
CA ASN A 50 1.95 -15.96 -3.72
C ASN A 50 0.86 -16.21 -4.75
N LYS A 51 -0.26 -16.84 -4.37
CA LYS A 51 -1.40 -17.11 -5.25
C LYS A 51 -2.70 -16.59 -4.60
N PRO A 52 -2.97 -15.28 -4.70
CA PRO A 52 -4.27 -14.75 -4.30
C PRO A 52 -5.42 -15.49 -4.99
N ILE A 53 -6.53 -15.57 -4.28
CA ILE A 53 -7.81 -15.96 -4.85
C ILE A 53 -8.30 -14.79 -5.72
N PRO A 54 -9.01 -15.02 -6.83
CA PRO A 54 -9.52 -13.94 -7.66
C PRO A 54 -10.49 -13.04 -6.89
N GLY A 55 -10.33 -11.73 -7.03
CA GLY A 55 -11.11 -10.75 -6.27
C GLY A 55 -10.46 -9.39 -6.21
N GLN A 56 -11.11 -8.46 -5.51
CA GLN A 56 -10.59 -7.12 -5.29
C GLN A 56 -9.68 -7.08 -4.05
N TYR A 57 -8.49 -6.52 -4.19
CA TYR A 57 -7.51 -6.35 -3.13
C TYR A 57 -6.97 -4.92 -3.12
N ASP A 58 -6.78 -4.36 -1.93
CA ASP A 58 -6.08 -3.10 -1.72
C ASP A 58 -4.61 -3.41 -1.41
N LEU A 59 -3.73 -3.27 -2.41
CA LEU A 59 -2.35 -3.78 -2.39
C LEU A 59 -1.33 -2.64 -2.41
N ASP A 60 -0.28 -2.79 -1.59
CA ASP A 60 0.96 -2.04 -1.73
C ASP A 60 1.75 -2.54 -2.94
N ILE A 61 2.01 -1.66 -3.91
CA ILE A 61 2.73 -2.00 -5.14
C ILE A 61 4.18 -1.57 -5.02
N TYR A 62 5.09 -2.51 -5.30
CA TYR A 62 6.52 -2.28 -5.39
C TYR A 62 6.99 -2.52 -6.83
N VAL A 63 7.84 -1.62 -7.34
CA VAL A 63 8.50 -1.77 -8.65
C VAL A 63 10.01 -1.75 -8.40
N ASN A 64 10.69 -2.85 -8.74
CA ASN A 64 12.13 -3.04 -8.50
C ASN A 64 12.52 -2.70 -7.05
N ASP A 65 11.82 -3.32 -6.08
CA ASP A 65 12.01 -3.15 -4.63
C ASP A 65 11.69 -1.74 -4.07
N GLN A 66 11.20 -0.82 -4.90
CA GLN A 66 10.76 0.50 -4.46
C GLN A 66 9.25 0.54 -4.31
N TRP A 67 8.76 0.98 -3.15
CA TRP A 67 7.33 1.22 -2.95
C TRP A 67 6.84 2.35 -3.86
N ARG A 68 5.72 2.11 -4.56
CA ARG A 68 5.15 3.04 -5.55
C ARG A 68 3.73 3.51 -5.22
N GLY A 69 3.14 3.01 -4.15
CA GLY A 69 1.81 3.42 -3.69
C GLY A 69 0.93 2.22 -3.33
N LYS A 70 -0.29 2.54 -2.89
CA LYS A 70 -1.31 1.56 -2.51
C LYS A 70 -2.53 1.71 -3.42
N TYR A 71 -3.00 0.61 -4.00
CA TYR A 71 -4.02 0.64 -5.05
C TYR A 71 -4.97 -0.56 -4.97
N ASP A 72 -6.22 -0.32 -5.35
CA ASP A 72 -7.22 -1.37 -5.57
C ASP A 72 -6.94 -2.12 -6.89
N ILE A 73 -6.73 -3.44 -6.80
CA ILE A 73 -6.47 -4.33 -7.94
C ILE A 73 -7.50 -5.46 -7.95
N ILE A 74 -8.09 -5.70 -9.11
CA ILE A 74 -8.95 -6.87 -9.34
C ILE A 74 -8.07 -7.99 -9.87
N VAL A 75 -7.70 -8.90 -8.98
CA VAL A 75 -6.92 -10.10 -9.29
C VAL A 75 -7.77 -11.08 -10.10
N ALA A 76 -7.23 -11.52 -11.23
CA ALA A 76 -7.87 -12.50 -12.10
C ALA A 76 -7.53 -13.95 -11.70
N ASP A 77 -8.28 -14.92 -12.25
CA ASP A 77 -8.04 -16.36 -12.05
C ASP A 77 -6.67 -16.81 -12.57
N ASP A 78 -6.34 -16.40 -13.79
CA ASP A 78 -4.95 -16.39 -14.24
C ASP A 78 -4.28 -15.09 -13.76
N LEU A 79 -3.38 -15.20 -12.78
CA LEU A 79 -2.66 -14.06 -12.20
C LEU A 79 -1.98 -13.19 -13.28
N GLY A 80 -1.43 -13.82 -14.32
CA GLY A 80 -0.76 -13.10 -15.41
C GLY A 80 -1.72 -12.28 -16.28
N SER A 81 -3.01 -12.63 -16.28
CA SER A 81 -4.08 -11.91 -16.97
C SER A 81 -4.69 -10.77 -16.15
N THR A 82 -4.26 -10.57 -14.90
CA THR A 82 -4.68 -9.46 -14.04
C THR A 82 -4.50 -8.13 -14.77
N CYS A 83 -5.60 -7.40 -14.92
CA CYS A 83 -5.70 -6.19 -15.73
C CYS A 83 -5.23 -4.97 -14.91
N ILE A 84 -4.13 -4.35 -15.35
CA ILE A 84 -3.54 -3.16 -14.73
C ILE A 84 -3.83 -1.96 -15.62
N SER A 85 -4.53 -0.95 -15.10
CA SER A 85 -4.90 0.23 -15.90
C SER A 85 -3.67 1.03 -16.34
N THR A 86 -3.77 1.69 -17.48
CA THR A 86 -2.71 2.57 -17.98
C THR A 86 -2.41 3.74 -17.03
N GLU A 87 -3.44 4.27 -16.37
CA GLU A 87 -3.32 5.28 -15.33
C GLU A 87 -2.50 4.77 -14.14
N LEU A 88 -2.80 3.56 -13.64
CA LEU A 88 -2.05 2.97 -12.55
C LEU A 88 -0.57 2.77 -12.92
N LEU A 89 -0.28 2.26 -14.13
CA LEU A 89 1.09 2.10 -14.61
C LEU A 89 1.86 3.42 -14.61
N LYS A 90 1.21 4.50 -15.03
CA LYS A 90 1.78 5.85 -14.99
C LYS A 90 2.09 6.28 -13.56
N ASN A 91 1.16 6.06 -12.62
CA ASN A 91 1.31 6.45 -11.22
C ASN A 91 2.39 5.66 -10.48
N ILE A 92 2.64 4.40 -10.88
CA ILE A 92 3.74 3.58 -10.33
C ILE A 92 5.06 3.76 -11.10
N GLY A 93 5.08 4.60 -12.14
CA GLY A 93 6.28 4.91 -12.91
C GLY A 93 6.73 3.82 -13.88
N VAL A 94 5.81 2.99 -14.38
CA VAL A 94 6.09 1.97 -15.41
C VAL A 94 5.67 2.50 -16.78
N ILE A 95 6.61 2.49 -17.72
CA ILE A 95 6.40 2.93 -19.11
C ILE A 95 5.64 1.84 -19.87
N SER A 96 4.43 2.17 -20.30
CA SER A 96 3.50 1.27 -20.99
C SER A 96 3.51 1.40 -22.52
N ASP A 97 4.34 2.30 -23.07
CA ASP A 97 4.43 2.53 -24.52
C ASP A 97 4.71 1.24 -25.30
N GLY A 98 3.89 1.00 -26.32
CA GLY A 98 4.02 -0.16 -27.20
C GLY A 98 3.47 -1.48 -26.63
N LEU A 99 2.88 -1.49 -25.42
CA LEU A 99 2.19 -2.66 -24.88
C LEU A 99 0.79 -2.81 -25.48
N LYS A 100 0.36 -4.07 -25.66
CA LYS A 100 -0.97 -4.37 -26.19
C LYS A 100 -2.02 -4.19 -25.10
N LEU A 101 -3.02 -3.37 -25.36
CA LEU A 101 -4.20 -3.23 -24.51
C LEU A 101 -5.08 -4.49 -24.58
N GLN A 102 -5.67 -4.88 -23.46
CA GLN A 102 -6.67 -5.94 -23.42
C GLN A 102 -8.05 -5.40 -23.82
N GLY A 103 -8.38 -5.56 -25.11
CA GLY A 103 -9.73 -5.31 -25.61
C GLY A 103 -10.17 -3.84 -25.55
N ALA A 104 -11.39 -3.59 -25.08
CA ALA A 104 -12.00 -2.25 -24.97
C ALA A 104 -11.76 -1.57 -23.60
N THR A 105 -11.13 -2.29 -22.67
CA THR A 105 -10.72 -1.81 -21.35
C THR A 105 -9.27 -1.34 -21.46
N ASP A 106 -9.00 -0.05 -21.21
CA ASP A 106 -7.66 0.57 -21.30
C ASP A 106 -6.69 0.06 -20.20
N CYS A 107 -6.44 -1.25 -20.20
CA CYS A 107 -5.56 -1.93 -19.28
C CYS A 107 -4.66 -2.93 -20.00
N ILE A 108 -3.60 -3.32 -19.30
CA ILE A 108 -2.55 -4.21 -19.79
C ILE A 108 -2.46 -5.37 -18.81
N ALA A 109 -2.34 -6.59 -19.34
CA ALA A 109 -2.17 -7.78 -18.52
C ALA A 109 -0.86 -7.71 -17.74
N LEU A 110 -0.89 -8.12 -16.47
CA LEU A 110 0.27 -8.09 -15.57
C LEU A 110 1.52 -8.77 -16.17
N LYS A 111 1.34 -9.89 -16.88
CA LYS A 111 2.42 -10.59 -17.59
C LYS A 111 3.06 -9.73 -18.70
N ASP A 112 2.30 -8.86 -19.33
CA ASP A 112 2.76 -7.99 -20.41
C ASP A 112 3.40 -6.70 -19.83
N VAL A 113 2.93 -6.23 -18.66
CA VAL A 113 3.53 -5.11 -17.90
C VAL A 113 4.99 -5.41 -17.54
N VAL A 114 5.24 -6.58 -16.93
CA VAL A 114 6.59 -6.96 -16.47
C VAL A 114 7.51 -7.39 -17.62
N ARG A 115 6.95 -7.68 -18.80
CA ARG A 115 7.67 -8.16 -19.99
C ARG A 115 8.45 -9.45 -19.67
N SER A 116 9.78 -9.41 -19.74
CA SER A 116 10.67 -10.53 -19.38
C SER A 116 11.08 -10.53 -17.91
N GLY A 117 10.51 -9.63 -17.10
CA GLY A 117 10.67 -9.62 -15.65
C GLY A 117 9.71 -10.58 -14.96
N GLY A 118 9.24 -10.21 -13.78
CA GLY A 118 8.40 -11.07 -12.95
C GLY A 118 7.43 -10.28 -12.09
N TYR A 119 6.38 -10.95 -11.64
CA TYR A 119 5.45 -10.44 -10.64
C TYR A 119 5.32 -11.45 -9.51
N THR A 120 5.18 -10.97 -8.28
CA THR A 120 4.96 -11.82 -7.11
C THR A 120 3.97 -11.14 -6.20
N PHE A 121 2.88 -11.84 -5.89
CA PHE A 121 1.98 -11.40 -4.85
C PHE A 121 2.53 -11.85 -3.50
N ASN A 122 2.35 -11.05 -2.47
CA ASN A 122 2.45 -11.47 -1.09
C ASN A 122 1.17 -11.02 -0.39
N ILE A 123 0.21 -11.94 -0.31
CA ILE A 123 -1.12 -11.63 0.24
C ILE A 123 -1.11 -11.62 1.78
N GLY A 124 -0.11 -12.24 2.41
CA GLY A 124 0.09 -12.17 3.86
C GLY A 124 0.31 -10.73 4.35
N VAL A 125 0.89 -9.88 3.49
CA VAL A 125 1.12 -8.45 3.77
C VAL A 125 0.46 -7.51 2.75
N PHE A 126 -0.47 -8.01 1.93
CA PHE A 126 -1.17 -7.24 0.88
C PHE A 126 -0.24 -6.46 -0.05
N ARG A 127 0.73 -7.17 -0.65
CA ARG A 127 1.77 -6.57 -1.49
C ARG A 127 1.83 -7.22 -2.87
N LEU A 128 2.16 -6.42 -3.88
CA LEU A 128 2.49 -6.86 -5.23
C LEU A 128 3.88 -6.34 -5.62
N ASP A 129 4.81 -7.25 -5.83
CA ASP A 129 6.16 -6.97 -6.30
C ASP A 129 6.25 -7.14 -7.81
N LEU A 130 6.71 -6.10 -8.48
CA LEU A 130 6.95 -6.06 -9.92
C LEU A 130 8.45 -5.91 -10.19
N SER A 131 9.03 -6.88 -10.88
CA SER A 131 10.35 -6.77 -11.47
C SER A 131 10.19 -6.38 -12.93
N VAL A 132 10.61 -5.17 -13.28
CA VAL A 132 10.44 -4.58 -14.62
C VAL A 132 11.82 -4.13 -15.13
N PRO A 133 12.20 -4.42 -16.39
CA PRO A 133 13.48 -3.96 -16.92
C PRO A 133 13.60 -2.43 -16.85
N GLN A 134 14.75 -1.93 -16.41
CA GLN A 134 14.98 -0.51 -16.11
C GLN A 134 14.66 0.43 -17.28
N ALA A 135 14.82 -0.02 -18.53
CA ALA A 135 14.45 0.76 -19.72
C ALA A 135 12.96 1.14 -19.80
N TYR A 136 12.11 0.52 -18.98
CA TYR A 136 10.66 0.74 -18.93
C TYR A 136 10.20 1.21 -17.54
N VAL A 137 11.11 1.70 -16.71
CA VAL A 137 10.79 2.27 -15.40
C VAL A 137 11.32 3.69 -15.38
N ASN A 138 10.48 4.63 -14.93
CA ASN A 138 10.91 6.00 -14.71
C ASN A 138 11.94 6.02 -13.59
N GLU A 139 13.16 6.44 -13.92
CA GLU A 139 14.19 6.70 -12.93
C GLU A 139 13.78 7.89 -12.09
N VAL A 140 13.67 7.63 -10.78
CA VAL A 140 13.35 8.63 -9.78
C VAL A 140 14.41 8.54 -8.69
N GLU A 141 14.88 9.70 -8.24
CA GLU A 141 15.81 9.75 -7.11
C GLU A 141 15.14 9.20 -5.84
N ALA A 142 15.95 8.69 -4.91
CA ALA A 142 15.43 8.20 -3.64
C ALA A 142 14.68 9.33 -2.90
N GLY A 143 13.40 9.08 -2.59
CA GLY A 143 12.52 10.07 -1.94
C GLY A 143 11.72 10.95 -2.89
N TYR A 144 11.88 10.81 -4.20
CA TYR A 144 11.05 11.52 -5.18
C TYR A 144 9.63 10.94 -5.23
N VAL A 145 8.64 11.83 -5.28
CA VAL A 145 7.22 11.50 -5.42
C VAL A 145 6.71 12.04 -6.74
N LEU A 146 6.14 11.16 -7.57
CA LEU A 146 5.58 11.52 -8.88
C LEU A 146 4.48 12.60 -8.73
N PRO A 147 4.41 13.59 -9.66
CA PRO A 147 3.39 14.64 -9.62
C PRO A 147 1.95 14.11 -9.61
N GLU A 148 1.71 12.95 -10.20
CA GLU A 148 0.41 12.28 -10.21
C GLU A 148 -0.05 11.86 -8.81
N ASN A 149 0.88 11.63 -7.88
CA ASN A 149 0.59 11.27 -6.49
C ASN A 149 0.41 12.49 -5.58
N TRP A 150 0.48 13.72 -6.12
CA TRP A 150 0.31 14.93 -5.33
C TRP A 150 -1.17 15.20 -5.10
N ASP A 151 -1.60 15.09 -3.85
CA ASP A 151 -2.94 15.50 -3.45
C ASP A 151 -3.00 17.02 -3.24
N ARG A 152 -3.89 17.70 -3.97
CA ARG A 152 -4.17 19.14 -3.79
C ARG A 152 -4.92 19.44 -2.50
N GLY A 153 -5.38 18.41 -1.79
CA GLY A 153 -6.23 18.47 -0.62
C GLY A 153 -7.70 18.72 -0.97
N ILE A 154 -8.49 18.95 0.08
CA ILE A 154 -9.92 19.19 -0.03
C ILE A 154 -10.24 20.70 -0.06
N ASN A 155 -11.41 21.03 -0.60
CA ASN A 155 -11.96 22.38 -0.45
C ASN A 155 -12.37 22.58 1.00
N ALA A 156 -11.82 23.61 1.66
CA ALA A 156 -12.06 23.85 3.07
C ALA A 156 -11.87 25.32 3.44
N PHE A 157 -12.70 25.80 4.36
CA PHE A 157 -12.41 27.01 5.14
C PHE A 157 -12.02 26.59 6.55
N TYR A 158 -10.94 27.14 7.08
CA TYR A 158 -10.51 26.88 8.44
C TYR A 158 -10.11 28.18 9.15
N THR A 159 -10.27 28.18 10.47
CA THR A 159 -9.74 29.26 11.31
C THR A 159 -9.27 28.70 12.64
N SER A 160 -8.11 29.16 13.08
CA SER A 160 -7.58 28.94 14.42
C SER A 160 -7.55 30.28 15.14
N TYR A 161 -7.64 30.24 16.47
CA TYR A 161 -7.56 31.43 17.29
C TYR A 161 -6.56 31.22 18.43
N TYR A 162 -5.87 32.29 18.79
CA TYR A 162 -5.05 32.37 19.99
C TYR A 162 -5.50 33.60 20.77
N ALA A 163 -5.98 33.41 21.99
CA ALA A 163 -6.41 34.49 22.86
C ALA A 163 -5.57 34.50 24.15
N SER A 164 -5.06 35.66 24.52
CA SER A 164 -4.29 35.88 25.73
C SER A 164 -4.76 37.16 26.43
N GLN A 165 -4.82 37.12 27.75
CA GLN A 165 -5.19 38.26 28.57
C GLN A 165 -4.23 38.38 29.74
N TYR A 166 -3.72 39.59 29.94
CA TYR A 166 -2.79 39.93 31.00
C TYR A 166 -3.35 41.05 31.87
N TYR A 167 -3.19 40.92 33.18
CA TYR A 167 -3.60 41.91 34.17
C TYR A 167 -2.43 42.25 35.07
N SER A 168 -2.22 43.54 35.31
CA SER A 168 -1.21 44.07 36.24
C SER A 168 -1.86 45.04 37.21
N ASP A 169 -1.55 44.88 38.49
CA ASP A 169 -1.91 45.84 39.54
C ASP A 169 -0.64 46.52 40.05
N TYR A 170 -0.62 47.85 40.02
CA TYR A 170 0.53 48.66 40.42
C TYR A 170 0.20 49.39 41.71
N LYS A 171 0.96 49.08 42.77
CA LYS A 171 0.75 49.57 44.14
C LYS A 171 0.42 51.07 44.25
N ASN A 172 1.07 51.91 43.43
CA ASN A 172 0.92 53.37 43.44
C ASN A 172 0.48 53.98 42.09
N SER A 173 0.15 53.18 41.07
CA SER A 173 -0.07 53.68 39.69
C SER A 173 -1.37 53.18 39.03
N GLY A 174 -2.24 52.51 39.79
CA GLY A 174 -3.49 51.96 39.27
C GLY A 174 -3.31 50.55 38.67
N ASN A 175 -4.18 50.16 37.73
CA ASN A 175 -4.14 48.84 37.11
C ASN A 175 -4.12 48.90 35.58
N SER A 176 -3.67 47.80 34.97
CA SER A 176 -3.62 47.59 33.53
C SER A 176 -4.24 46.26 33.17
N LYS A 177 -5.00 46.25 32.08
CA LYS A 177 -5.53 45.04 31.47
C LYS A 177 -5.22 45.05 29.98
N SER A 178 -4.43 44.08 29.52
CA SER A 178 -4.13 43.86 28.11
C SER A 178 -4.83 42.61 27.62
N THR A 179 -5.48 42.68 26.47
CA THR A 179 -6.11 41.53 25.80
C THR A 179 -5.59 41.47 24.38
N TYR A 180 -5.11 40.30 23.98
CA TYR A 180 -4.60 40.02 22.66
C TYR A 180 -5.33 38.81 22.09
N VAL A 181 -5.82 38.93 20.86
CA VAL A 181 -6.41 37.81 20.12
C VAL A 181 -5.81 37.79 18.72
N ARG A 182 -5.39 36.62 18.25
CA ARG A 182 -4.96 36.38 16.88
C ARG A 182 -5.88 35.34 16.26
N PHE A 183 -6.30 35.58 15.02
CA PHE A 183 -6.96 34.61 14.17
C PHE A 183 -6.04 34.28 12.99
N ASN A 184 -5.79 33.00 12.77
CA ASN A 184 -5.13 32.50 11.56
C ASN A 184 -6.16 31.69 10.78
N SER A 185 -6.60 32.23 9.66
CA SER A 185 -7.65 31.67 8.82
C SER A 185 -7.07 31.27 7.47
N GLY A 186 -7.65 30.25 6.87
CA GLY A 186 -7.30 29.84 5.51
C GLY A 186 -8.51 29.35 4.73
N PHE A 187 -8.38 29.44 3.41
CA PHE A 187 -9.39 29.02 2.46
C PHE A 187 -8.73 28.29 1.29
N ASN A 188 -9.06 27.02 1.15
CA ASN A 188 -8.60 26.15 0.08
C ASN A 188 -9.74 25.92 -0.91
N LEU A 189 -9.56 26.29 -2.16
CA LEU A 189 -10.55 26.07 -3.21
C LEU A 189 -9.90 25.84 -4.57
N LEU A 190 -10.22 24.71 -5.20
CA LEU A 190 -9.80 24.38 -6.56
C LEU A 190 -8.27 24.49 -6.81
N GLY A 191 -7.45 24.19 -5.80
CA GLY A 191 -5.99 24.29 -5.86
C GLY A 191 -5.41 25.65 -5.43
N TRP A 192 -6.24 26.68 -5.24
CA TRP A 192 -5.83 27.91 -4.58
C TRP A 192 -5.84 27.74 -3.06
N GLN A 193 -4.81 28.27 -2.40
CA GLN A 193 -4.68 28.29 -0.95
C GLN A 193 -4.46 29.74 -0.50
N ALA A 194 -5.49 30.35 0.09
CA ALA A 194 -5.43 31.70 0.63
C ALA A 194 -5.28 31.65 2.16
N HIS A 195 -4.39 32.47 2.70
CA HIS A 195 -4.12 32.54 4.14
C HIS A 195 -4.27 33.99 4.63
N ALA A 196 -4.84 34.16 5.82
CA ALA A 196 -5.02 35.46 6.46
C ALA A 196 -4.70 35.39 7.95
N ASP A 197 -3.91 36.37 8.41
CA ASP A 197 -3.56 36.55 9.82
C ASP A 197 -4.11 37.88 10.32
N THR A 198 -5.05 37.82 11.28
CA THR A 198 -5.68 39.01 11.87
C THR A 198 -5.37 39.07 13.36
N THR A 199 -5.03 40.25 13.86
CA THR A 199 -4.77 40.47 15.29
C THR A 199 -5.67 41.56 15.85
N PHE A 200 -6.10 41.37 17.10
CA PHE A 200 -6.85 42.33 17.89
C PHE A 200 -6.11 42.56 19.21
N ASN A 201 -5.85 43.83 19.54
CA ASN A 201 -5.20 44.21 20.79
C ASN A 201 -6.05 45.28 21.49
N LYS A 202 -6.30 45.09 22.78
CA LYS A 202 -6.97 46.06 23.65
C LYS A 202 -6.21 46.22 24.95
N ASN A 203 -5.74 47.44 25.21
CA ASN A 203 -5.13 47.84 26.48
C ASN A 203 -6.06 48.80 27.22
N ARG A 204 -6.29 48.55 28.50
CA ARG A 204 -7.07 49.42 29.39
C ARG A 204 -6.24 49.77 30.60
N TRP A 205 -6.08 51.07 30.85
CA TRP A 205 -5.44 51.62 32.03
C TRP A 205 -6.48 52.31 32.90
N GLN A 206 -6.38 52.14 34.21
CA GLN A 206 -7.23 52.82 35.18
C GLN A 206 -6.38 53.39 36.30
N GLN A 207 -6.41 54.72 36.46
CA GLN A 207 -5.74 55.42 37.56
C GLN A 207 -6.56 55.32 38.85
N ARG A 208 -5.89 55.36 40.00
CA ARG A 208 -6.52 55.44 41.32
C ARG A 208 -6.89 56.89 41.66
#